data_AF-A0AAD7AIU6-F1
#
_entry.id   AF-A0AAD7AIU6-F1
#
_cell.length_a   1.000
_cell.length_b   1.000
_cell.length_c   1.000
_cell.angle_alpha   90.00
_cell.angle_beta   90.00
_cell.angle_gamma   90.00
#
_symmetry.space_group_name_H-M   'P 1'
#
loop_
_entity.id
_entity.type
_entity.pdbx_description
1 polymer ?
#
loop_
_entity_poly.entity_id
_entity_poly.type
_entity_poly.pdbx_seq_one_letter_code
_entity_poly.pdbx_strand_id
1 'polypeptide(L)'
;MEGLCRYWGIYVTAKPDTFSHGSEDAGTVIDDIRKTTGFEISLSKLPPDGLDNQLADNVDIAQRHFKCLLLARLHVLRMFLKIIDSLRDLGDAKSDDTYRKRWLELQIRPSLLGGEKRDIFCYLTKALTTSQPKLEISELDQLIQNHLDYITPRCTPEEKSTTTYIYIVADEVQHALTQLPDAFRSSDGKLCRSVFREMIQSWAAFTGVIIVAAGTGVDSEVLEDSMHSAVQKYSKYERFFDTGSFGIEAKTMQEAYMKRFIPSDVVNYDVFKGLISRTTYWLKGRFRFTAGFISELLAAEFQRPHEVLNQYIFQLTSPPARQKRTVDLPNPISSGINVTDGEIFIPLTTEDEEMEEIPAVSKR
;
A
#
# COMPACT_ATOMS: atom_id res chain seq x y z
N MET A 1 -3.43 -1.45 -8.93
CA MET A 1 -3.15 -0.06 -9.38
C MET A 1 -3.53 0.21 -10.84
N GLU A 2 -3.08 -0.56 -11.83
CA GLU A 2 -3.41 -0.31 -13.26
C GLU A 2 -4.92 -0.20 -13.52
N GLY A 3 -5.73 -1.06 -12.88
CA GLY A 3 -7.18 -0.97 -12.93
C GLY A 3 -7.72 0.40 -12.52
N LEU A 4 -7.17 1.03 -11.48
CA LEU A 4 -7.58 2.37 -11.02
C LEU A 4 -7.11 3.52 -11.93
N CYS A 5 -6.17 3.27 -12.84
CA CYS A 5 -5.86 4.21 -13.92
C CYS A 5 -6.92 4.17 -15.03
N ARG A 6 -7.59 3.02 -15.20
CA ARG A 6 -8.61 2.79 -16.25
C ARG A 6 -10.03 3.03 -15.76
N TYR A 7 -10.28 2.74 -14.49
CA TYR A 7 -11.59 2.84 -13.84
C TYR A 7 -11.50 3.77 -12.63
N TRP A 8 -12.58 4.49 -12.35
CA TRP A 8 -12.69 5.29 -11.14
C TRP A 8 -12.84 4.39 -9.92
N GLY A 9 -12.16 4.75 -8.83
CA GLY A 9 -12.21 3.95 -7.62
C GLY A 9 -11.38 4.50 -6.48
N ILE A 10 -11.52 3.86 -5.32
CA ILE A 10 -10.86 4.18 -4.08
C ILE A 10 -9.73 3.16 -3.86
N TYR A 11 -8.58 3.65 -3.41
CA TYR A 11 -7.44 2.85 -2.98
C TYR A 11 -7.25 3.02 -1.47
N VAL A 12 -7.32 1.91 -0.74
CA VAL A 12 -7.11 1.81 0.70
C VAL A 12 -5.98 0.81 0.93
N THR A 13 -4.95 1.19 1.67
CA THR A 13 -3.91 0.24 2.10
C THR A 13 -4.12 -0.09 3.58
N ALA A 14 -4.11 -1.37 3.94
CA ALA A 14 -4.21 -1.78 5.34
C ALA A 14 -2.97 -1.37 6.16
N LYS A 15 -1.81 -1.22 5.50
CA LYS A 15 -0.58 -0.73 6.11
C LYS A 15 0.27 -0.05 5.03
N PRO A 16 0.58 1.25 5.17
CA PRO A 16 1.54 1.90 4.29
C PRO A 16 2.89 1.18 4.36
N ASP A 17 3.58 1.12 3.23
CA ASP A 17 4.91 0.53 3.16
C ASP A 17 5.96 1.41 3.88
N THR A 18 7.22 0.98 3.89
CA THR A 18 8.34 1.74 4.49
C THR A 18 8.58 3.11 3.84
N PHE A 19 8.01 3.35 2.66
CA PHE A 19 8.08 4.61 1.93
C PHE A 19 6.81 5.45 2.11
N SER A 20 5.91 5.04 3.03
CA SER A 20 4.64 5.69 3.32
C SER A 20 3.74 5.83 2.09
N HIS A 21 3.77 4.86 1.18
CA HIS A 21 2.82 4.81 0.08
C HIS A 21 1.43 4.42 0.57
N GLY A 22 0.45 5.26 0.23
CA GLY A 22 -0.92 5.15 0.68
C GLY A 22 -1.19 5.99 1.92
N SER A 23 -2.46 6.17 2.22
CA SER A 23 -2.89 6.87 3.44
C SER A 23 -2.89 5.93 4.65
N GLU A 24 -2.69 6.51 5.83
CA GLU A 24 -2.67 5.82 7.13
C GLU A 24 -4.07 5.59 7.72
N ASP A 25 -5.13 5.95 6.99
CA ASP A 25 -6.49 5.97 7.50
C ASP A 25 -7.01 4.59 7.95
N ALA A 26 -6.73 3.52 7.21
CA ALA A 26 -7.18 2.17 7.58
C ALA A 26 -6.49 1.66 8.85
N GLY A 27 -5.17 1.82 8.95
CA GLY A 27 -4.41 1.47 10.15
C GLY A 27 -4.88 2.27 11.36
N THR A 28 -5.07 3.58 11.17
CA THR A 28 -5.67 4.47 12.17
C THR A 28 -7.03 3.98 12.63
N VAL A 29 -7.92 3.63 11.70
CA VAL A 29 -9.27 3.15 12.02
C VAL A 29 -9.22 1.89 12.88
N ILE A 30 -8.35 0.94 12.55
CA ILE A 30 -8.17 -0.28 13.36
C ILE A 30 -7.68 0.06 14.77
N ASP A 31 -6.76 1.01 14.90
CA ASP A 31 -6.28 1.50 16.20
C ASP A 31 -7.35 2.26 16.99
N ASP A 32 -8.23 3.00 16.32
CA ASP A 32 -9.34 3.74 16.94
C ASP A 32 -10.46 2.81 17.39
N ILE A 33 -10.78 1.76 16.61
CA ILE A 33 -11.69 0.68 17.00
C ILE A 33 -11.23 0.09 18.35
N ARG A 34 -9.94 -0.24 18.46
CA ARG A 34 -9.34 -0.82 19.68
C ARG A 34 -9.52 0.07 20.92
N LYS A 35 -9.57 1.39 20.73
CA LYS A 35 -9.66 2.39 21.82
C LYS A 35 -11.11 2.82 22.09
N THR A 36 -12.06 2.39 21.28
CA THR A 36 -13.45 2.83 21.40
C THR A 36 -14.09 2.22 22.64
N THR A 37 -14.71 3.07 23.46
CA THR A 37 -15.48 2.62 24.63
C THR A 37 -16.52 1.57 24.23
N GLY A 38 -16.54 0.45 24.95
CA GLY A 38 -17.43 -0.67 24.68
C GLY A 38 -16.86 -1.72 23.73
N PHE A 39 -15.66 -1.51 23.15
CA PHE A 39 -15.00 -2.53 22.33
C PHE A 39 -14.20 -3.51 23.19
N GLU A 40 -14.39 -4.82 22.97
CA GLU A 40 -13.62 -5.88 23.62
C GLU A 40 -12.63 -6.52 22.63
N ILE A 41 -11.34 -6.52 22.98
CA ILE A 41 -10.28 -7.04 22.09
C ILE A 41 -10.23 -8.57 22.13
N SER A 42 -10.63 -9.19 23.25
CA SER A 42 -10.48 -10.62 23.48
C SER A 42 -11.76 -11.23 24.04
N LEU A 43 -12.65 -11.66 23.13
CA LEU A 43 -13.91 -12.29 23.48
C LEU A 43 -13.72 -13.62 24.23
N SER A 44 -12.59 -14.32 24.03
CA SER A 44 -12.30 -15.57 24.76
C SER A 44 -12.17 -15.40 26.28
N LYS A 45 -11.98 -14.16 26.76
CA LYS A 45 -11.87 -13.85 28.20
C LYS A 45 -13.21 -13.53 28.84
N LEU A 46 -14.25 -13.33 28.04
CA LEU A 46 -15.57 -13.00 28.55
C LEU A 46 -16.34 -14.26 28.99
N PRO A 47 -17.20 -14.13 30.00
CA PRO A 47 -18.15 -15.19 30.32
C PRO A 47 -19.08 -15.45 29.12
N PRO A 48 -19.63 -16.67 28.98
CA PRO A 48 -20.61 -16.98 27.93
C PRO A 48 -21.82 -16.04 27.97
N ASP A 49 -22.22 -15.65 29.19
CA ASP A 49 -23.30 -14.70 29.44
C ASP A 49 -22.89 -13.30 28.97
N GLY A 50 -23.41 -12.87 27.83
CA GLY A 50 -23.15 -11.55 27.24
C GLY A 50 -22.19 -11.55 26.06
N LEU A 51 -21.64 -12.71 25.67
CA LEU A 51 -20.76 -12.84 24.50
C LEU A 51 -21.43 -12.33 23.21
N ASP A 52 -22.70 -12.67 22.98
CA ASP A 52 -23.44 -12.27 21.78
C ASP A 52 -23.66 -10.76 21.72
N ASN A 53 -23.98 -10.14 22.87
CA ASN A 53 -24.16 -8.69 22.97
C ASN A 53 -22.83 -7.97 22.71
N GLN A 54 -21.74 -8.44 23.33
CA GLN A 54 -20.42 -7.86 23.11
C GLN A 54 -19.95 -8.03 21.65
N LEU A 55 -20.24 -9.18 21.04
CA LEU A 55 -19.93 -9.40 19.63
C LEU A 55 -20.71 -8.43 18.74
N ALA A 56 -22.00 -8.21 19.02
CA ALA A 56 -22.80 -7.23 18.31
C ALA A 56 -22.24 -5.81 18.48
N ASP A 57 -21.84 -5.42 19.69
CA ASP A 57 -21.21 -4.12 19.97
C ASP A 57 -19.89 -3.96 19.22
N ASN A 58 -19.03 -4.99 19.21
CA ASN A 58 -17.78 -4.98 18.46
C ASN A 58 -18.02 -4.80 16.95
N VAL A 59 -19.01 -5.50 16.40
CA VAL A 59 -19.39 -5.39 14.98
C VAL A 59 -19.93 -4.00 14.68
N ASP A 60 -20.83 -3.45 15.50
CA ASP A 60 -21.38 -2.09 15.34
C ASP A 60 -20.26 -1.03 15.33
N ILE A 61 -19.35 -1.12 16.32
CA ILE A 61 -18.20 -0.22 16.44
C ILE A 61 -17.31 -0.31 15.19
N ALA A 62 -16.94 -1.52 14.77
CA ALA A 62 -16.08 -1.72 13.60
C ALA A 62 -16.75 -1.21 12.32
N GLN A 63 -18.02 -1.54 12.10
CA GLN A 63 -18.77 -1.11 10.92
C GLN A 63 -18.88 0.41 10.84
N ARG A 64 -19.19 1.08 11.96
CA ARG A 64 -19.24 2.54 12.02
C ARG A 64 -17.92 3.16 11.56
N HIS A 65 -16.78 2.67 12.08
CA HIS A 65 -15.47 3.23 11.72
C HIS A 65 -15.09 2.97 10.26
N PHE A 66 -15.34 1.77 9.73
CA PHE A 66 -15.05 1.47 8.32
C PHE A 66 -15.97 2.20 7.34
N LYS A 67 -17.22 2.50 7.75
CA LYS A 67 -18.12 3.38 7.01
C LYS A 67 -17.61 4.83 7.02
N CYS A 68 -17.14 5.34 8.16
CA CYS A 68 -16.49 6.67 8.22
C CYS A 68 -15.27 6.76 7.30
N LEU A 69 -14.44 5.71 7.23
CA LEU A 69 -13.32 5.63 6.28
C LEU A 69 -13.81 5.76 4.83
N LEU A 70 -14.76 4.92 4.42
CA LEU A 70 -15.29 4.94 3.07
C LEU A 70 -15.95 6.29 2.74
N LEU A 71 -16.73 6.85 3.67
CA LEU A 71 -17.37 8.14 3.51
C LEU A 71 -16.34 9.26 3.32
N ALA A 72 -15.25 9.28 4.11
CA ALA A 72 -14.17 10.26 3.95
C ALA A 72 -13.58 10.20 2.53
N ARG A 73 -13.25 9.00 2.04
CA ARG A 73 -12.70 8.79 0.69
C ARG A 73 -13.66 9.24 -0.41
N LEU A 74 -14.93 8.84 -0.31
CA LEU A 74 -15.98 9.23 -1.26
C LEU A 74 -16.23 10.74 -1.25
N HIS A 75 -16.16 11.37 -0.07
CA HIS A 75 -16.32 12.81 0.05
C HIS A 75 -15.20 13.57 -0.69
N VAL A 76 -13.94 13.17 -0.49
CA VAL A 76 -12.81 13.76 -1.21
C VAL A 76 -12.92 13.51 -2.71
N LEU A 77 -13.31 12.30 -3.14
CA LEU A 77 -13.54 12.00 -4.56
C LEU A 77 -14.64 12.89 -5.15
N ARG A 78 -15.76 13.07 -4.43
CA ARG A 78 -16.84 13.97 -4.85
C ARG A 78 -16.35 15.41 -5.03
N MET A 79 -15.53 15.91 -4.11
CA MET A 79 -14.94 17.25 -4.22
C MET A 79 -13.98 17.34 -5.41
N PHE A 80 -13.16 16.30 -5.63
CA PHE A 80 -12.27 16.21 -6.78
C PHE A 80 -13.03 16.26 -8.12
N LEU A 81 -14.14 15.52 -8.24
CA LEU A 81 -14.99 15.55 -9.42
C LEU A 81 -15.67 16.90 -9.65
N LYS A 82 -16.11 17.59 -8.59
CA LYS A 82 -16.64 18.96 -8.71
C LYS A 82 -15.63 19.92 -9.31
N ILE A 83 -14.37 19.82 -8.91
CA ILE A 83 -13.28 20.65 -9.47
C ILE A 83 -13.10 20.33 -10.96
N ILE A 84 -13.16 19.05 -11.35
CA ILE A 84 -13.08 18.65 -12.75
C ILE A 84 -14.24 19.23 -13.56
N ASP A 85 -15.47 19.14 -13.04
CA ASP A 85 -16.66 19.72 -13.67
C ASP A 85 -16.46 21.23 -13.89
N SER A 86 -15.97 21.96 -12.88
CA SER A 86 -15.65 23.39 -13.03
C SER A 86 -14.54 23.67 -14.07
N LEU A 87 -13.52 22.83 -14.16
CA LEU A 87 -12.47 22.97 -15.19
C LEU A 87 -13.02 22.69 -16.60
N ARG A 88 -14.00 21.78 -16.74
CA ARG A 88 -14.70 21.52 -18.00
C ARG A 88 -15.50 22.74 -18.44
N ASP A 89 -16.23 23.36 -17.51
CA ASP A 89 -17.01 24.58 -17.79
C ASP A 89 -16.12 25.75 -18.25
N LEU A 90 -14.88 25.82 -17.76
CA LEU A 90 -13.90 26.83 -18.15
C LEU A 90 -13.17 26.51 -19.47
N GLY A 91 -13.36 25.32 -20.06
CA GLY A 91 -12.64 24.88 -21.25
C GLY A 91 -11.20 24.42 -21.00
N ASP A 92 -10.78 24.29 -19.73
CA ASP A 92 -9.42 23.91 -19.31
C ASP A 92 -9.30 22.42 -18.93
N ALA A 93 -10.31 21.63 -19.24
CA ALA A 93 -10.35 20.23 -18.85
C ALA A 93 -9.34 19.36 -19.61
N LYS A 94 -8.64 18.50 -18.84
CA LYS A 94 -7.83 17.41 -19.37
C LYS A 94 -8.67 16.16 -19.62
N SER A 95 -8.05 15.15 -20.22
CA SER A 95 -8.69 13.84 -20.39
C SER A 95 -8.96 13.16 -19.04
N ASP A 96 -10.01 12.34 -19.00
CA ASP A 96 -10.37 11.56 -17.81
C ASP A 96 -9.26 10.60 -17.37
N ASP A 97 -8.47 10.05 -18.30
CA ASP A 97 -7.28 9.26 -17.98
C ASP A 97 -6.28 10.06 -17.13
N THR A 98 -6.11 11.35 -17.43
CA THR A 98 -5.23 12.24 -16.67
C THR A 98 -5.79 12.45 -15.27
N TYR A 99 -7.09 12.66 -15.14
CA TYR A 99 -7.72 12.86 -13.84
C TYR A 99 -7.76 11.60 -12.98
N ARG A 100 -8.00 10.41 -13.56
CA ARG A 100 -7.90 9.12 -12.86
C ARG A 100 -6.49 8.89 -12.32
N LYS A 101 -5.45 9.15 -13.14
CA LYS A 101 -4.05 9.05 -12.69
C LYS A 101 -3.75 9.99 -11.53
N ARG A 102 -4.18 11.25 -11.61
CA ARG A 102 -4.02 12.24 -10.53
C ARG A 102 -4.77 11.85 -9.26
N TRP A 103 -5.98 11.31 -9.41
CA TRP A 103 -6.75 10.80 -8.29
C TRP A 103 -6.08 9.62 -7.60
N LEU A 104 -5.56 8.66 -8.38
CA LEU A 104 -4.78 7.55 -7.85
C LEU A 104 -3.51 8.04 -7.16
N GLU A 105 -2.78 8.96 -7.80
CA GLU A 105 -1.57 9.57 -7.25
C GLU A 105 -1.83 10.24 -5.89
N LEU A 106 -2.94 10.98 -5.76
CA LEU A 106 -3.36 11.57 -4.50
C LEU A 106 -3.60 10.50 -3.41
N GLN A 107 -4.19 9.36 -3.74
CA GLN A 107 -4.44 8.30 -2.77
C GLN A 107 -3.18 7.55 -2.35
N ILE A 108 -2.20 7.43 -3.26
CA ILE A 108 -0.89 6.82 -2.98
C ILE A 108 0.04 7.81 -2.25
N ARG A 109 -0.10 9.12 -2.52
CA ARG A 109 0.71 10.17 -1.89
C ARG A 109 -0.19 11.31 -1.37
N PRO A 110 -0.92 11.08 -0.27
CA PRO A 110 -1.84 12.08 0.30
C PRO A 110 -1.16 13.42 0.64
N SER A 111 0.14 13.38 0.96
CA SER A 111 0.96 14.54 1.30
C SER A 111 1.12 15.57 0.18
N LEU A 112 0.75 15.24 -1.07
CA LEU A 112 0.79 16.16 -2.20
C LEU A 112 -0.08 17.42 -2.02
N LEU A 113 -1.14 17.37 -1.20
CA LEU A 113 -2.06 18.50 -1.02
C LEU A 113 -1.73 19.42 0.18
N GLY A 114 -0.80 19.05 1.07
CA GLY A 114 -0.67 19.75 2.35
C GLY A 114 0.73 19.76 2.97
N GLY A 115 1.77 19.43 2.19
CA GLY A 115 3.12 19.23 2.68
C GLY A 115 3.31 17.86 3.35
N GLU A 116 4.55 17.54 3.74
CA GLU A 116 5.00 16.20 4.12
C GLU A 116 4.21 15.50 5.24
N LYS A 117 3.32 16.20 5.97
CA LYS A 117 2.63 15.67 7.15
C LYS A 117 1.10 15.64 7.10
N ARG A 118 0.47 15.99 5.97
CA ARG A 118 -0.99 16.07 5.89
C ARG A 118 -1.56 14.97 5.00
N ASP A 119 -1.99 13.89 5.63
CA ASP A 119 -2.88 12.91 5.03
C ASP A 119 -4.34 13.38 5.19
N ILE A 120 -4.90 13.91 4.10
CA ILE A 120 -6.28 14.44 4.08
C ILE A 120 -7.32 13.35 4.35
N PHE A 121 -7.06 12.11 3.94
CA PHE A 121 -8.00 11.00 4.13
C PHE A 121 -8.01 10.59 5.59
N CYS A 122 -6.83 10.34 6.18
CA CYS A 122 -6.70 10.02 7.60
C CYS A 122 -7.27 11.14 8.49
N TYR A 123 -6.99 12.39 8.16
CA TYR A 123 -7.56 13.54 8.89
C TYR A 123 -9.09 13.54 8.86
N LEU A 124 -9.70 13.40 7.68
CA LEU A 124 -11.15 13.44 7.55
C LEU A 124 -11.80 12.21 8.20
N THR A 125 -11.20 11.02 8.05
CA THR A 125 -11.66 9.81 8.74
C THR A 125 -11.65 9.99 10.25
N LYS A 126 -10.56 10.52 10.83
CA LYS A 126 -10.49 10.84 12.27
C LYS A 126 -11.56 11.85 12.69
N ALA A 127 -11.78 12.89 11.89
CA ALA A 127 -12.81 13.89 12.19
C ALA A 127 -14.21 13.26 12.22
N LEU A 128 -14.50 12.31 11.32
CA LEU A 128 -15.78 11.59 11.29
C LEU A 128 -15.93 10.55 12.40
N THR A 129 -14.85 9.88 12.82
CA THR A 129 -14.90 8.87 13.90
C THR A 129 -14.97 9.51 15.29
N THR A 130 -14.40 10.71 15.45
CA THR A 130 -14.35 11.43 16.73
C THR A 130 -15.46 12.47 16.92
N SER A 131 -16.28 12.74 15.89
CA SER A 131 -17.33 13.75 15.95
C SER A 131 -18.39 13.46 17.02
N GLN A 132 -18.93 14.52 17.61
CA GLN A 132 -20.04 14.48 18.57
C GLN A 132 -21.20 15.39 18.08
N PRO A 133 -22.46 14.90 18.06
CA PRO A 133 -22.85 13.51 18.32
C PRO A 133 -22.28 12.55 17.28
N LYS A 134 -22.12 11.27 17.68
CA LYS A 134 -21.73 10.22 16.73
C LYS A 134 -22.84 10.03 15.71
N LEU A 135 -22.46 9.82 14.44
CA LEU A 135 -23.41 9.46 13.39
C LEU A 135 -23.90 8.03 13.61
N GLU A 136 -25.20 7.84 13.45
CA GLU A 136 -25.80 6.50 13.45
C GLU A 136 -25.44 5.74 12.17
N ILE A 137 -25.45 4.41 12.22
CA ILE A 137 -25.07 3.58 11.07
C ILE A 137 -25.97 3.85 9.86
N SER A 138 -27.27 4.04 10.07
CA SER A 138 -28.22 4.35 9.00
C SER A 138 -27.96 5.71 8.34
N GLU A 139 -27.49 6.70 9.11
CA GLU A 139 -27.10 8.01 8.59
C GLU A 139 -25.84 7.90 7.74
N LEU A 140 -24.85 7.13 8.22
CA LEU A 140 -23.63 6.83 7.45
C LEU A 140 -23.97 6.12 6.14
N ASP A 141 -24.89 5.15 6.17
CA ASP A 141 -25.33 4.42 4.97
C ASP A 141 -25.97 5.34 3.94
N GLN A 142 -26.88 6.21 4.39
CA GLN A 142 -27.51 7.20 3.51
C GLN A 142 -26.49 8.17 2.93
N LEU A 143 -25.54 8.65 3.74
CA LEU A 143 -24.49 9.56 3.29
C LEU A 143 -23.58 8.90 2.26
N ILE A 144 -23.18 7.64 2.47
CA ILE A 144 -22.34 6.88 1.53
C ILE A 144 -23.09 6.66 0.22
N GLN A 145 -24.34 6.18 0.27
CA GLN A 145 -25.15 5.97 -0.94
C GLN A 145 -25.36 7.28 -1.71
N ASN A 146 -25.64 8.39 -1.01
CA ASN A 146 -25.77 9.71 -1.65
C ASN A 146 -24.49 10.15 -2.38
N HIS A 147 -23.30 9.81 -1.86
CA HIS A 147 -22.04 10.08 -2.56
C HIS A 147 -21.88 9.16 -3.77
N LEU A 148 -22.19 7.86 -3.65
CA LEU A 148 -22.13 6.91 -4.77
C LEU A 148 -23.09 7.30 -5.89
N ASP A 149 -24.32 7.70 -5.58
CA ASP A 149 -25.33 8.15 -6.54
C ASP A 149 -24.89 9.42 -7.28
N TYR A 150 -24.13 10.29 -6.61
CA TYR A 150 -23.55 11.49 -7.23
C TYR A 150 -22.34 11.16 -8.13
N ILE A 151 -21.46 10.26 -7.67
CA ILE A 151 -20.18 9.94 -8.30
C ILE A 151 -20.38 9.04 -9.52
N THR A 152 -21.19 7.98 -9.39
CA THR A 152 -21.31 6.91 -10.39
C THR A 152 -21.70 7.42 -11.79
N PRO A 153 -22.70 8.32 -11.95
CA PRO A 153 -23.05 8.85 -13.28
C PRO A 153 -21.91 9.65 -13.92
N ARG A 154 -21.07 10.34 -13.13
CA ARG A 154 -19.93 11.14 -13.62
C ARG A 154 -18.72 10.30 -13.99
N CYS A 155 -18.67 9.08 -13.48
CA CYS A 155 -17.60 8.13 -13.74
C CYS A 155 -17.95 7.17 -14.89
N THR A 156 -19.17 7.23 -15.43
CA THR A 156 -19.64 6.40 -16.55
C THR A 156 -19.15 6.98 -17.87
N PRO A 157 -18.42 6.22 -18.70
CA PRO A 157 -18.14 6.64 -20.08
C PRO A 157 -19.45 6.76 -20.86
N GLU A 158 -19.68 7.89 -21.53
CA GLU A 158 -20.91 8.17 -22.30
C GLU A 158 -21.23 7.09 -23.36
N GLU A 159 -20.20 6.39 -23.86
CA GLU A 159 -20.30 5.43 -24.95
C GLU A 159 -20.65 3.99 -24.53
N LYS A 160 -20.75 3.68 -23.23
CA LYS A 160 -20.99 2.30 -22.76
C LYS A 160 -22.27 2.18 -21.94
N SER A 161 -23.27 1.51 -22.52
CA SER A 161 -24.55 1.11 -21.89
C SER A 161 -24.42 0.09 -20.73
N THR A 162 -23.24 -0.06 -20.13
CA THR A 162 -22.99 -1.01 -19.05
C THR A 162 -23.04 -0.31 -17.71
N THR A 163 -23.61 -0.97 -16.70
CA THR A 163 -23.57 -0.52 -15.30
C THR A 163 -22.16 -0.10 -14.91
N THR A 164 -22.01 1.15 -14.46
CA THR A 164 -20.74 1.67 -13.94
C THR A 164 -20.62 1.32 -12.47
N TYR A 165 -19.43 0.88 -12.09
CA TYR A 165 -19.08 0.57 -10.71
C TYR A 165 -17.92 1.44 -10.25
N ILE A 166 -17.94 1.79 -8.97
CA ILE A 166 -16.79 2.36 -8.26
C ILE A 166 -15.99 1.21 -7.67
N TYR A 167 -14.73 1.10 -8.10
CA TYR A 167 -13.84 0.07 -7.57
C TYR A 167 -13.33 0.49 -6.19
N ILE A 168 -13.35 -0.40 -5.20
CA ILE A 168 -12.73 -0.20 -3.89
C ILE A 168 -11.62 -1.23 -3.77
N VAL A 169 -10.38 -0.77 -3.89
CA VAL A 169 -9.19 -1.61 -3.80
C VAL A 169 -8.65 -1.55 -2.37
N ALA A 170 -8.69 -2.67 -1.67
CA ALA A 170 -8.02 -2.87 -0.38
C ALA A 170 -6.70 -3.62 -0.63
N ASP A 171 -5.57 -2.94 -0.40
CA ASP A 171 -4.23 -3.49 -0.60
C ASP A 171 -3.54 -3.86 0.72
N GLU A 172 -2.53 -4.70 0.63
CA GLU A 172 -1.76 -5.24 1.75
C GLU A 172 -2.63 -5.87 2.86
N VAL A 173 -3.71 -6.55 2.45
CA VAL A 173 -4.76 -7.05 3.36
C VAL A 173 -4.27 -8.05 4.40
N GLN A 174 -3.12 -8.70 4.20
CA GLN A 174 -2.50 -9.57 5.23
C GLN A 174 -2.29 -8.83 6.55
N HIS A 175 -2.10 -7.51 6.52
CA HIS A 175 -1.99 -6.73 7.74
C HIS A 175 -3.32 -6.68 8.48
N ALA A 176 -4.42 -6.31 7.82
CA ALA A 176 -5.74 -6.29 8.44
C ALA A 176 -6.21 -7.69 8.89
N LEU A 177 -5.86 -8.74 8.15
CA LEU A 177 -6.21 -10.13 8.51
C LEU A 177 -5.62 -10.59 9.85
N THR A 178 -4.49 -10.03 10.26
CA THR A 178 -3.79 -10.38 11.52
C THR A 178 -4.15 -9.46 12.68
N GLN A 179 -4.97 -8.42 12.45
CA GLN A 179 -5.41 -7.50 13.51
C GLN A 179 -6.68 -7.99 14.20
N LEU A 180 -6.75 -7.74 15.51
CA LEU A 180 -7.89 -8.04 16.38
C LEU A 180 -8.38 -9.51 16.28
N PRO A 181 -7.48 -10.51 16.40
CA PRO A 181 -7.76 -11.91 16.06
C PRO A 181 -8.79 -12.61 16.96
N ASP A 182 -9.15 -12.03 18.12
CA ASP A 182 -10.12 -12.60 19.07
C ASP A 182 -11.28 -11.63 19.35
N ALA A 183 -11.42 -10.56 18.55
CA ALA A 183 -12.48 -9.56 18.74
C ALA A 183 -13.76 -9.90 17.96
N PHE A 184 -13.69 -10.83 17.00
CA PHE A 184 -14.82 -11.22 16.16
C PHE A 184 -14.92 -12.73 16.04
N ARG A 185 -16.14 -13.25 15.95
CA ARG A 185 -16.42 -14.68 15.86
C ARG A 185 -17.50 -14.97 14.82
N SER A 186 -17.52 -16.21 14.32
CA SER A 186 -18.66 -16.74 13.57
C SER A 186 -19.91 -16.81 14.44
N SER A 187 -21.08 -16.92 13.80
CA SER A 187 -22.37 -17.02 14.48
C SER A 187 -22.51 -18.25 15.38
N ASP A 188 -21.69 -19.30 15.18
CA ASP A 188 -21.62 -20.46 16.06
C ASP A 188 -20.57 -20.31 17.19
N GLY A 189 -19.90 -19.17 17.27
CA GLY A 189 -18.88 -18.83 18.27
C GLY A 189 -17.54 -19.54 18.09
N LYS A 190 -17.40 -20.48 17.16
CA LYS A 190 -16.25 -21.39 17.08
C LYS A 190 -15.05 -20.81 16.35
N LEU A 191 -15.29 -20.08 15.26
CA LEU A 191 -14.22 -19.58 14.40
C LEU A 191 -13.97 -18.11 14.70
N CYS A 192 -12.72 -17.78 15.05
CA CYS A 192 -12.27 -16.40 15.10
C CYS A 192 -12.31 -15.77 13.70
N ARG A 193 -12.76 -14.53 13.62
CA ARG A 193 -12.84 -13.77 12.37
C ARG A 193 -11.92 -12.55 12.44
N SER A 194 -11.39 -12.15 11.30
CA SER A 194 -10.50 -10.99 11.19
C SER A 194 -11.31 -9.69 11.13
N VAL A 195 -10.70 -8.58 11.58
CA VAL A 195 -11.30 -7.24 11.40
C VAL A 195 -11.47 -6.87 9.92
N PHE A 196 -10.66 -7.46 9.03
CA PHE A 196 -10.79 -7.29 7.58
C PHE A 196 -12.16 -7.73 7.06
N ARG A 197 -12.75 -8.79 7.64
CA ARG A 197 -14.12 -9.22 7.30
C ARG A 197 -15.13 -8.08 7.53
N GLU A 198 -15.07 -7.45 8.69
CA GLU A 198 -16.00 -6.37 9.06
C GLU A 198 -15.84 -5.15 8.14
N MET A 199 -14.60 -4.86 7.72
CA MET A 199 -14.32 -3.84 6.71
C MET A 199 -15.01 -4.15 5.38
N ILE A 200 -14.85 -5.37 4.86
CA ILE A 200 -15.49 -5.76 3.60
C ILE A 200 -17.01 -5.79 3.72
N GLN A 201 -17.56 -6.31 4.81
CA GLN A 201 -19.01 -6.31 5.07
C GLN A 201 -19.59 -4.90 5.05
N SER A 202 -18.91 -3.97 5.69
CA SER A 202 -19.32 -2.56 5.75
C SER A 202 -19.44 -1.94 4.37
N TRP A 203 -18.58 -2.32 3.43
CA TRP A 203 -18.53 -1.75 2.08
C TRP A 203 -19.39 -2.51 1.07
N ALA A 204 -19.50 -3.84 1.22
CA ALA A 204 -20.26 -4.70 0.33
C ALA A 204 -21.78 -4.49 0.43
N ALA A 205 -22.24 -3.81 1.49
CA ALA A 205 -23.63 -3.43 1.65
C ALA A 205 -24.13 -2.39 0.62
N PHE A 206 -23.21 -1.67 -0.04
CA PHE A 206 -23.57 -0.62 -0.99
C PHE A 206 -23.71 -1.14 -2.42
N THR A 207 -24.62 -0.53 -3.17
CA THR A 207 -24.79 -0.84 -4.60
C THR A 207 -23.82 -0.02 -5.45
N GLY A 208 -23.47 -0.52 -6.64
CA GLY A 208 -22.59 0.20 -7.55
C GLY A 208 -21.11 0.20 -7.15
N VAL A 209 -20.69 -0.70 -6.26
CA VAL A 209 -19.28 -0.88 -5.89
C VAL A 209 -18.76 -2.26 -6.29
N ILE A 210 -17.48 -2.33 -6.64
CA ILE A 210 -16.74 -3.59 -6.80
C ILE A 210 -15.55 -3.56 -5.85
N ILE A 211 -15.46 -4.55 -4.96
CA ILE A 211 -14.37 -4.64 -3.99
C ILE A 211 -13.27 -5.55 -4.56
N VAL A 212 -12.04 -5.07 -4.53
CA VAL A 212 -10.84 -5.82 -4.92
C VAL A 212 -9.91 -5.88 -3.72
N ALA A 213 -9.65 -7.07 -3.21
CA ALA A 213 -8.70 -7.31 -2.13
C ALA A 213 -7.37 -7.82 -2.71
N ALA A 214 -6.26 -7.22 -2.29
CA ALA A 214 -4.91 -7.57 -2.71
C ALA A 214 -3.98 -7.66 -1.49
N GLY A 215 -3.04 -8.61 -1.51
CA GLY A 215 -2.07 -8.80 -0.44
C GLY A 215 -1.03 -9.85 -0.79
N THR A 216 0.12 -9.79 -0.13
CA THR A 216 1.22 -10.74 -0.36
C THR A 216 1.20 -11.84 0.69
N GLY A 217 1.31 -13.11 0.25
CA GLY A 217 1.45 -14.25 1.16
C GLY A 217 0.24 -14.50 2.06
N VAL A 218 -0.93 -14.01 1.64
CA VAL A 218 -2.19 -14.26 2.33
C VAL A 218 -2.59 -15.72 2.11
N ASP A 219 -2.90 -16.42 3.19
CA ASP A 219 -3.54 -17.73 3.09
C ASP A 219 -4.89 -17.57 2.39
N SER A 220 -5.04 -18.21 1.23
CA SER A 220 -6.24 -18.11 0.42
C SER A 220 -7.48 -18.57 1.18
N GLU A 221 -7.35 -19.55 2.08
CA GLU A 221 -8.48 -20.05 2.86
C GLU A 221 -8.96 -18.99 3.85
N VAL A 222 -8.04 -18.31 4.54
CA VAL A 222 -8.36 -17.24 5.51
C VAL A 222 -9.02 -16.04 4.82
N LEU A 223 -8.55 -15.68 3.63
CA LEU A 223 -9.15 -14.63 2.83
C LEU A 223 -10.53 -15.04 2.32
N GLU A 224 -10.66 -16.27 1.83
CA GLU A 224 -11.91 -16.84 1.32
C GLU A 224 -12.96 -16.89 2.42
N ASP A 225 -12.60 -17.33 3.62
CA ASP A 225 -13.46 -17.34 4.81
C ASP A 225 -13.97 -15.94 5.17
N SER A 226 -13.07 -14.94 5.08
CA SER A 226 -13.41 -13.54 5.36
C SER A 226 -14.35 -12.99 4.29
N MET A 227 -14.15 -13.33 3.01
CA MET A 227 -14.95 -12.83 1.88
C MET A 227 -16.30 -13.54 1.75
N HIS A 228 -16.35 -14.88 1.82
CA HIS A 228 -17.59 -15.68 1.73
C HIS A 228 -18.55 -15.39 2.86
N SER A 229 -18.02 -15.14 4.06
CA SER A 229 -18.84 -14.78 5.21
C SER A 229 -19.27 -13.32 5.17
N ALA A 230 -18.62 -12.49 4.35
CA ALA A 230 -18.88 -11.06 4.25
C ALA A 230 -19.95 -10.73 3.22
N VAL A 231 -19.82 -11.30 2.02
CA VAL A 231 -20.70 -10.96 0.91
C VAL A 231 -21.76 -12.06 0.80
N GLN A 232 -23.04 -11.67 0.73
CA GLN A 232 -24.16 -12.61 0.64
C GLN A 232 -23.91 -13.68 -0.44
N LYS A 233 -24.45 -14.90 -0.22
CA LYS A 233 -24.23 -16.15 -0.99
C LYS A 233 -24.33 -16.08 -2.53
N TYR A 234 -24.70 -14.92 -3.10
CA TYR A 234 -24.92 -14.71 -4.53
C TYR A 234 -23.86 -13.84 -5.21
N SER A 235 -22.88 -13.32 -4.48
CA SER A 235 -21.76 -12.58 -5.10
C SER A 235 -20.77 -13.54 -5.75
N LYS A 236 -20.47 -13.31 -7.04
CA LYS A 236 -19.40 -13.99 -7.74
C LYS A 236 -18.08 -13.36 -7.31
N TYR A 237 -17.31 -14.06 -6.48
CA TYR A 237 -15.91 -13.71 -6.24
C TYR A 237 -15.02 -14.46 -7.23
N GLU A 238 -14.09 -13.74 -7.84
CA GLU A 238 -13.10 -14.30 -8.74
C GLU A 238 -11.71 -14.14 -8.14
N ARG A 239 -10.92 -15.23 -8.20
CA ARG A 239 -9.54 -15.25 -7.71
C ARG A 239 -8.57 -14.98 -8.84
N PHE A 240 -7.62 -14.09 -8.58
CA PHE A 240 -6.53 -13.78 -9.49
C PHE A 240 -5.21 -13.86 -8.75
N PHE A 241 -4.36 -14.81 -9.16
CA PHE A 241 -3.02 -15.01 -8.58
C PHE A 241 -1.91 -14.38 -9.43
N ASP A 242 -2.22 -14.00 -10.66
CA ASP A 242 -1.25 -13.39 -11.56
C ASP A 242 -1.24 -11.86 -11.40
N THR A 243 -0.41 -11.37 -10.49
CA THR A 243 -0.21 -9.94 -10.27
C THR A 243 0.84 -9.33 -11.20
N GLY A 244 1.23 -10.04 -12.26
CA GLY A 244 2.20 -9.58 -13.24
C GLY A 244 3.63 -9.97 -12.89
N SER A 245 4.18 -10.88 -13.70
CA SER A 245 5.62 -11.06 -13.87
C SER A 245 5.95 -10.87 -15.34
N PHE A 246 7.22 -10.56 -15.64
CA PHE A 246 7.75 -10.80 -16.97
C PHE A 246 7.67 -12.32 -17.19
N GLY A 247 6.59 -12.79 -17.83
CA GLY A 247 6.16 -14.20 -17.88
C GLY A 247 7.02 -15.09 -18.78
N ILE A 248 6.42 -15.98 -19.56
CA ILE A 248 7.18 -16.88 -20.47
C ILE A 248 7.98 -16.08 -21.50
N GLU A 249 7.45 -14.93 -21.93
CA GLU A 249 8.13 -13.95 -22.80
C GLU A 249 8.96 -12.92 -22.03
N ALA A 250 9.46 -13.30 -20.83
CA ALA A 250 10.10 -12.38 -19.89
C ALA A 250 11.11 -11.45 -20.53
N LYS A 251 11.96 -12.01 -21.39
CA LYS A 251 13.02 -11.28 -22.07
C LYS A 251 12.44 -10.17 -22.94
N THR A 252 11.63 -10.51 -23.93
CA THR A 252 11.07 -9.53 -24.87
C THR A 252 10.27 -8.44 -24.18
N MET A 253 9.44 -8.79 -23.19
CA MET A 253 8.62 -7.82 -22.47
C MET A 253 9.44 -6.91 -21.56
N GLN A 254 10.42 -7.45 -20.84
CA GLN A 254 11.31 -6.68 -19.97
C GLN A 254 12.22 -5.77 -20.77
N GLU A 255 12.75 -6.24 -21.90
CA GLU A 255 13.49 -5.41 -22.85
C GLU A 255 12.63 -4.26 -23.37
N ALA A 256 11.41 -4.56 -23.85
CA ALA A 256 10.49 -3.54 -24.34
C ALA A 256 10.13 -2.52 -23.25
N TYR A 257 9.99 -2.97 -22.00
CA TYR A 257 9.76 -2.10 -20.86
C TYR A 257 10.94 -1.16 -20.59
N MET A 258 12.17 -1.68 -20.51
CA MET A 258 13.38 -0.86 -20.30
C MET A 258 13.58 0.18 -21.42
N LYS A 259 13.33 -0.20 -22.67
CA LYS A 259 13.49 0.69 -23.84
C LYS A 259 12.56 1.91 -23.81
N ARG A 260 11.53 1.94 -22.95
CA ARG A 260 10.68 3.12 -22.77
C ARG A 260 11.36 4.24 -21.97
N PHE A 261 12.38 3.90 -21.19
CA PHE A 261 13.07 4.83 -20.30
C PHE A 261 14.47 5.18 -20.78
N ILE A 262 15.10 4.31 -21.58
CA ILE A 262 16.41 4.58 -22.17
C ILE A 262 16.23 5.46 -23.42
N PRO A 263 16.99 6.55 -23.58
CA PRO A 263 16.94 7.39 -24.77
C PRO A 263 17.17 6.59 -26.07
N SER A 264 16.38 6.88 -27.11
CA SER A 264 16.35 6.11 -28.35
C SER A 264 17.63 6.23 -29.19
N ASP A 265 18.40 7.28 -28.97
CA ASP A 265 19.72 7.54 -29.56
C ASP A 265 20.82 6.64 -28.97
N VAL A 266 20.73 6.29 -27.68
CA VAL A 266 21.77 5.48 -27.00
C VAL A 266 21.40 4.00 -26.85
N VAL A 267 20.12 3.64 -26.98
CA VAL A 267 19.63 2.27 -26.76
C VAL A 267 20.29 1.21 -27.65
N ASN A 268 20.80 1.62 -28.82
CA ASN A 268 21.45 0.73 -29.78
C ASN A 268 22.96 0.58 -29.56
N TYR A 269 23.55 1.35 -28.64
CA TYR A 269 24.97 1.19 -28.27
C TYR A 269 25.20 -0.12 -27.53
N ASP A 270 26.36 -0.73 -27.73
CA ASP A 270 26.68 -2.06 -27.17
C ASP A 270 26.62 -2.08 -25.65
N VAL A 271 26.98 -0.96 -25.00
CA VAL A 271 26.84 -0.76 -23.55
C VAL A 271 25.39 -0.95 -23.10
N PHE A 272 24.42 -0.33 -23.77
CA PHE A 272 23.00 -0.44 -23.38
C PHE A 272 22.37 -1.76 -23.79
N LYS A 273 22.78 -2.35 -24.92
CA LYS A 273 22.37 -3.73 -25.28
C LYS A 273 22.85 -4.74 -24.23
N GLY A 274 24.11 -4.61 -23.81
CA GLY A 274 24.68 -5.41 -22.73
C GLY A 274 23.93 -5.19 -21.42
N LEU A 275 23.64 -3.94 -21.07
CA LEU A 275 22.90 -3.58 -19.86
C LEU A 275 21.52 -4.23 -19.82
N ILE A 276 20.76 -4.08 -20.90
CA ILE A 276 19.42 -4.65 -21.05
C ILE A 276 19.48 -6.17 -20.90
N SER A 277 20.41 -6.84 -21.60
CA SER A 277 20.57 -8.30 -21.50
C SER A 277 20.92 -8.75 -20.07
N ARG A 278 21.81 -8.02 -19.39
CA ARG A 278 22.17 -8.32 -18.00
C ARG A 278 21.00 -8.08 -17.05
N THR A 279 20.24 -7.01 -17.27
CA THR A 279 19.06 -6.68 -16.46
C THR A 279 18.00 -7.77 -16.59
N THR A 280 17.73 -8.24 -17.80
CA THR A 280 16.81 -9.36 -18.02
C THR A 280 17.26 -10.65 -17.34
N TYR A 281 18.57 -10.90 -17.31
CA TYR A 281 19.11 -12.07 -16.63
C TYR A 281 18.97 -11.98 -15.11
N TRP A 282 19.44 -10.88 -14.51
CA TRP A 282 19.53 -10.73 -13.05
C TRP A 282 18.20 -10.34 -12.40
N LEU A 283 17.37 -9.54 -13.07
CA LEU A 283 16.14 -8.97 -12.51
C LEU A 283 14.89 -9.61 -13.13
N LYS A 284 14.98 -10.88 -13.55
CA LYS A 284 13.84 -11.64 -14.09
C LYS A 284 12.72 -11.76 -13.05
N GLY A 285 11.47 -11.78 -13.51
CA GLY A 285 10.31 -12.06 -12.69
C GLY A 285 9.49 -10.81 -12.39
N ARG A 286 9.38 -10.42 -11.12
CA ARG A 286 8.51 -9.30 -10.72
C ARG A 286 9.00 -7.98 -11.31
N PHE A 287 8.08 -7.25 -11.94
CA PHE A 287 8.32 -5.95 -12.55
C PHE A 287 9.04 -4.95 -11.64
N ARG A 288 8.74 -4.98 -10.33
CA ARG A 288 9.30 -4.08 -9.32
C ARG A 288 10.83 -4.03 -9.33
N PHE A 289 11.51 -5.16 -9.58
CA PHE A 289 12.96 -5.19 -9.54
C PHE A 289 13.55 -4.40 -10.71
N THR A 290 12.96 -4.53 -11.89
CA THR A 290 13.38 -3.78 -13.08
C THR A 290 13.04 -2.31 -12.95
N ALA A 291 11.84 -1.97 -12.45
CA ALA A 291 11.45 -0.58 -12.22
C ALA A 291 12.35 0.11 -11.17
N GLY A 292 12.70 -0.59 -10.08
CA GLY A 292 13.66 -0.08 -9.09
C GLY A 292 15.03 0.19 -9.71
N PHE A 293 15.55 -0.75 -10.50
CA PHE A 293 16.82 -0.54 -11.21
C PHE A 293 16.75 0.64 -12.20
N ILE A 294 15.66 0.78 -12.96
CA ILE A 294 15.47 1.93 -13.86
C ILE A 294 15.48 3.24 -13.08
N SER A 295 14.92 3.27 -11.87
CA SER A 295 14.93 4.46 -11.02
C SER A 295 16.35 4.85 -10.62
N GLU A 296 17.18 3.88 -10.20
CA GLU A 296 18.61 4.11 -9.93
C GLU A 296 19.38 4.56 -11.17
N LEU A 297 19.08 3.96 -12.33
CA LEU A 297 19.70 4.30 -13.61
C LEU A 297 19.38 5.74 -14.04
N LEU A 298 18.13 6.17 -13.83
CA LEU A 298 17.68 7.54 -14.10
C LEU A 298 18.32 8.53 -13.14
N ALA A 299 18.43 8.18 -11.84
CA ALA A 299 19.09 9.01 -10.84
C ALA A 299 20.58 9.20 -11.13
N ALA A 300 21.22 8.20 -11.74
CA ALA A 300 22.61 8.27 -12.21
C ALA A 300 22.76 8.94 -13.59
N GLU A 301 21.70 9.48 -14.18
CA GLU A 301 21.69 10.08 -15.53
C GLU A 301 22.31 9.15 -16.60
N PHE A 302 22.08 7.84 -16.46
CA PHE A 302 22.66 6.80 -17.30
C PHE A 302 24.21 6.71 -17.28
N GLN A 303 24.88 7.35 -16.33
CA GLN A 303 26.33 7.24 -16.15
C GLN A 303 26.70 5.85 -15.60
N ARG A 304 27.74 5.24 -16.17
CA ARG A 304 28.30 3.93 -15.76
C ARG A 304 27.21 2.87 -15.50
N PRO A 305 26.32 2.60 -16.49
CA PRO A 305 25.07 1.87 -16.27
C PRO A 305 25.26 0.46 -15.71
N HIS A 306 26.34 -0.22 -16.12
CA HIS A 306 26.68 -1.55 -15.63
C HIS A 306 27.10 -1.59 -14.17
N GLU A 307 27.71 -0.52 -13.68
CA GLU A 307 28.11 -0.41 -12.28
C GLU A 307 26.91 -0.11 -11.39
N VAL A 308 26.00 0.74 -11.85
CA VAL A 308 24.70 0.96 -11.21
C VAL A 308 23.95 -0.36 -11.06
N LEU A 309 23.93 -1.19 -12.12
CA LEU A 309 23.31 -2.53 -12.05
C LEU A 309 24.02 -3.44 -11.03
N ASN A 310 25.36 -3.43 -11.00
CA ASN A 310 26.13 -4.21 -10.02
C ASN A 310 25.79 -3.79 -8.58
N GLN A 311 25.77 -2.49 -8.30
CA GLN A 311 25.43 -1.94 -7.00
C GLN A 311 24.00 -2.30 -6.59
N TYR A 312 23.04 -2.17 -7.51
CA TYR A 312 21.65 -2.53 -7.26
C TYR A 312 21.48 -4.03 -6.95
N ILE A 313 22.12 -4.92 -7.72
CA ILE A 313 22.12 -6.36 -7.43
C ILE A 313 22.79 -6.64 -6.08
N PHE A 314 23.90 -5.98 -5.80
CA PHE A 314 24.61 -6.12 -4.53
C PHE A 314 23.72 -5.72 -3.35
N GLN A 315 22.99 -4.60 -3.45
CA GLN A 315 22.02 -4.19 -2.42
C GLN A 315 20.89 -5.20 -2.23
N LEU A 316 20.38 -5.80 -3.31
CA LEU A 316 19.30 -6.80 -3.24
C LEU A 316 19.75 -8.16 -2.68
N THR A 317 21.02 -8.51 -2.88
CA THR A 317 21.56 -9.85 -2.53
C THR A 317 22.44 -9.85 -1.28
N SER A 318 22.88 -8.68 -0.82
CA SER A 318 23.65 -8.57 0.41
C SER A 318 22.78 -9.02 1.58
N PRO A 319 23.28 -9.92 2.45
CA PRO A 319 22.59 -10.22 3.69
C PRO A 319 22.38 -8.91 4.46
N PRO A 320 21.22 -8.71 5.11
CA PRO A 320 21.00 -7.52 5.91
C PRO A 320 22.17 -7.40 6.88
N ALA A 321 22.84 -6.24 6.88
CA ALA A 321 23.96 -5.99 7.75
C ALA A 321 23.54 -6.42 9.16
N ARG A 322 24.28 -7.35 9.77
CA ARG A 322 24.07 -7.74 11.17
C ARG A 322 24.04 -6.44 11.95
N GLN A 323 22.86 -5.99 12.36
CA GLN A 323 22.73 -4.98 13.39
C GLN A 323 23.49 -5.58 14.57
N LYS A 324 24.71 -5.08 14.82
CA LYS A 324 25.39 -5.35 16.07
C LYS A 324 24.40 -4.87 17.12
N ARG A 325 23.74 -5.81 17.81
CA ARG A 325 23.10 -5.54 19.09
C ARG A 325 24.23 -4.98 19.95
N THR A 326 24.31 -3.66 20.05
CA THR A 326 24.92 -3.02 21.20
C THR A 326 24.06 -3.48 22.37
N VAL A 327 24.54 -4.51 23.05
CA VAL A 327 24.04 -4.86 24.37
C VAL A 327 24.41 -3.67 25.23
N ASP A 328 23.40 -2.86 25.57
CA ASP A 328 23.54 -1.81 26.57
C ASP A 328 23.91 -2.47 27.89
N LEU A 329 25.21 -2.50 28.18
CA LEU A 329 25.70 -2.70 29.54
C LEU A 329 25.44 -1.39 30.30
N PRO A 330 24.86 -1.44 31.51
CA PRO A 330 24.58 -0.24 32.29
C PRO A 330 25.90 0.40 32.73
N ASN A 331 26.14 1.63 32.27
CA ASN A 331 27.23 2.47 32.78
C ASN A 331 26.98 2.82 34.26
N PRO A 332 27.98 2.66 35.14
CA PRO A 332 27.93 3.22 36.48
C PRO A 332 28.29 4.71 36.46
N ILE A 333 27.63 5.41 37.38
CA ILE A 333 27.76 6.81 37.77
C ILE A 333 29.23 7.20 38.08
N SER A 334 29.69 8.35 37.55
CA SER A 334 30.51 9.37 38.25
C SER A 334 30.88 10.48 37.25
N SER A 335 30.25 11.66 37.37
CA SER A 335 30.77 12.88 37.99
C SER A 335 31.97 13.54 37.29
N GLY A 336 31.65 14.60 36.52
CA GLY A 336 32.32 15.90 36.46
C GLY A 336 33.84 16.00 36.30
N ILE A 337 34.29 16.69 35.24
CA ILE A 337 35.18 17.87 35.26
C ILE A 337 35.22 18.45 33.83
N ASN A 338 34.99 19.77 33.72
CA ASN A 338 35.27 20.59 32.54
C ASN A 338 36.74 21.00 32.55
N VAL A 339 37.48 20.83 31.44
CA VAL A 339 38.59 21.71 31.02
C VAL A 339 38.66 21.72 29.48
N THR A 340 39.06 22.89 29.00
CA THR A 340 39.17 23.51 27.69
C THR A 340 40.14 22.90 26.65
N ASP A 341 39.93 23.38 25.42
CA ASP A 341 40.87 23.58 24.29
C ASP A 341 41.45 22.38 23.54
N GLY A 342 41.40 22.52 22.21
CA GLY A 342 42.56 22.23 21.37
C GLY A 342 42.51 20.97 20.51
N GLU A 343 42.46 21.23 19.21
CA GLU A 343 43.17 20.47 18.16
C GLU A 343 42.49 19.28 17.47
N ILE A 344 42.46 19.46 16.15
CA ILE A 344 42.11 18.52 15.09
C ILE A 344 43.30 17.59 14.88
N PHE A 345 43.09 16.27 14.94
CA PHE A 345 44.05 15.28 14.45
C PHE A 345 43.41 14.43 13.36
N ILE A 346 44.02 14.48 12.17
CA ILE A 346 43.83 13.55 11.06
C ILE A 346 44.94 12.49 11.18
N PRO A 347 44.64 11.18 11.19
CA PRO A 347 45.66 10.18 10.93
C PRO A 347 45.65 9.83 9.43
N LEU A 348 46.69 10.27 8.75
CA LEU A 348 47.24 9.58 7.58
C LEU A 348 48.04 8.37 8.10
N THR A 349 47.79 7.19 7.57
CA THR A 349 48.76 6.09 7.58
C THR A 349 48.85 5.52 6.17
N THR A 350 50.06 5.68 5.62
CA THR A 350 50.65 5.00 4.47
C THR A 350 51.36 3.71 4.93
N GLU A 351 51.83 2.94 3.95
CA GLU A 351 52.63 1.68 3.98
C GLU A 351 51.77 0.45 3.61
N ASP A 352 51.80 -0.12 2.38
CA ASP A 352 52.91 -0.65 1.54
C ASP A 352 53.85 -1.52 2.39
N GLU A 353 54.13 -2.81 2.22
CA GLU A 353 54.21 -3.81 1.13
C GLU A 353 53.84 -5.19 1.78
N GLU A 354 53.44 -6.26 1.07
CA GLU A 354 54.35 -7.20 0.41
C GLU A 354 53.57 -8.13 -0.54
N MET A 355 54.19 -8.34 -1.70
CA MET A 355 53.82 -9.34 -2.70
C MET A 355 54.26 -10.74 -2.24
N GLU A 356 53.37 -11.72 -2.36
CA GLU A 356 53.77 -13.12 -2.58
C GLU A 356 53.01 -13.71 -3.77
N GLU A 357 53.81 -14.07 -4.77
CA GLU A 357 53.46 -14.77 -6.01
C GLU A 357 53.54 -16.28 -5.71
N ILE A 358 52.62 -17.14 -6.18
CA ILE A 358 52.70 -18.12 -7.31
C ILE A 358 51.99 -19.43 -6.78
N PRO A 359 51.56 -20.47 -7.54
CA PRO A 359 51.07 -20.63 -8.93
C PRO A 359 49.68 -21.30 -9.05
N ALA A 360 49.12 -21.23 -10.26
CA ALA A 360 48.08 -22.11 -10.79
C ALA A 360 48.61 -23.51 -11.19
N VAL A 361 47.67 -24.44 -11.48
CA VAL A 361 47.75 -25.80 -12.13
C VAL A 361 47.08 -26.83 -11.19
N SER A 362 46.18 -27.76 -11.55
CA SER A 362 45.68 -28.32 -12.82
C SER A 362 44.31 -28.99 -12.61
N LYS A 363 43.55 -29.05 -13.70
CA LYS A 363 42.44 -29.95 -14.03
C LYS A 363 42.59 -31.40 -13.53
N ARG A 364 41.45 -32.00 -13.17
CA ARG A 364 40.96 -33.28 -13.71
C ARG A 364 39.45 -33.23 -13.85
#